data_AF-A0A6I3SM40-F1
#
_entry.id   AF-A0A6I3SM40-F1
#
_cell.length_a   1.000
_cell.length_b   1.000
_cell.length_c   1.000
_cell.angle_alpha   90.00
_cell.angle_beta   90.00
_cell.angle_gamma   90.00
#
_symmetry.space_group_name_H-M   'P 1'
#
loop_
_entity.id
_entity.type
_entity.pdbx_description
1 polymer ?
#
loop_
_entity_poly.entity_id
_entity_poly.type
_entity_poly.pdbx_seq_one_letter_code
_entity_poly.pdbx_strand_id
1 'polypeptide(L)'
;MANIIQDIVPQGAKNRPGYPMTPMFITVHNTGNSAPGADAAGHAAFIKSPGAGTTSWHFSVDDHQIIQHIPTNENAWHAGDGANGPGNRTSIGVEICENSDGNLAQAEANAIDLIIDLMKQFNIPITNVVPHKHWTGKDCPHLILPRWDAFIASIAKRQKERELAEKLATVPDWARDGVKKLIDKEILTDPVGDTTFYRLVAILDRLKLIAS
;
A
#
# COMPACT_ATOMS: atom_id res chain seq x y z
N MET A 1 -9.65 5.37 0.68
CA MET A 1 -8.31 5.16 1.25
C MET A 1 -8.33 5.70 2.66
N ALA A 2 -7.70 5.00 3.60
CA ALA A 2 -7.55 5.48 4.97
C ALA A 2 -6.71 6.77 5.00
N ASN A 3 -6.95 7.63 5.98
CA ASN A 3 -6.18 8.86 6.15
C ASN A 3 -4.76 8.51 6.61
N ILE A 4 -3.74 9.13 5.98
CA ILE A 4 -2.36 9.05 6.43
C ILE A 4 -2.09 10.23 7.37
N ILE A 5 -1.80 9.93 8.62
CA ILE A 5 -1.45 10.89 9.67
C ILE A 5 0.06 10.84 9.88
N GLN A 6 0.71 12.00 9.93
CA GLN A 6 2.12 12.09 10.26
C GLN A 6 2.30 12.29 11.76
N ASP A 7 2.92 11.32 12.42
CA ASP A 7 3.31 11.39 13.83
C ASP A 7 4.77 10.94 13.96
N ILE A 8 5.64 11.83 13.49
CA ILE A 8 7.05 11.51 13.22
C ILE A 8 7.86 11.42 14.52
N VAL A 9 8.64 10.35 14.67
CA VAL A 9 9.60 10.20 15.77
C VAL A 9 10.59 11.37 15.75
N PRO A 10 10.87 12.05 16.88
CA PRO A 10 11.77 13.20 16.90
C PRO A 10 13.18 12.89 16.37
N GLN A 11 13.79 13.88 15.72
CA GLN A 11 15.20 13.76 15.31
C GLN A 11 16.10 13.53 16.54
N GLY A 12 17.15 12.72 16.37
CA GLY A 12 18.08 12.34 17.44
C GLY A 12 17.59 11.22 18.36
N ALA A 13 16.35 10.73 18.21
CA ALA A 13 15.90 9.52 18.88
C ALA A 13 16.74 8.31 18.46
N LYS A 14 17.00 7.37 19.38
CA LYS A 14 17.84 6.18 19.13
C LYS A 14 17.35 5.31 17.97
N ASN A 15 16.04 5.28 17.75
CA ASN A 15 15.40 4.53 16.67
C ASN A 15 15.12 5.37 15.42
N ARG A 16 15.54 6.63 15.37
CA ARG A 16 15.53 7.45 14.15
C ARG A 16 16.98 7.69 13.69
N PRO A 17 17.57 6.74 12.94
CA PRO A 17 18.99 6.83 12.53
C PRO A 17 19.31 8.01 11.63
N GLY A 18 18.34 8.49 10.83
CA GLY A 18 18.51 9.67 9.98
C GLY A 18 19.45 9.46 8.79
N TYR A 19 19.80 8.21 8.41
CA TYR A 19 20.55 8.01 7.17
C TYR A 19 19.63 8.28 5.97
N PRO A 20 20.11 9.03 4.96
CA PRO A 20 19.36 9.23 3.73
C PRO A 20 19.02 7.90 3.06
N MET A 21 17.82 7.83 2.50
CA MET A 21 17.32 6.67 1.77
C MET A 21 16.65 7.11 0.47
N THR A 22 16.96 6.41 -0.62
CA THR A 22 16.13 6.37 -1.82
C THR A 22 15.49 4.98 -1.85
N PRO A 23 14.17 4.88 -1.60
CA PRO A 23 13.54 3.57 -1.44
C PRO A 23 13.48 2.83 -2.78
N MET A 24 13.93 1.58 -2.77
CA MET A 24 13.90 0.65 -3.88
C MET A 24 12.99 -0.55 -3.60
N PHE A 25 12.60 -0.75 -2.33
CA PHE A 25 11.78 -1.86 -1.86
C PHE A 25 10.71 -1.38 -0.88
N ILE A 26 9.68 -2.20 -0.70
CA ILE A 26 8.70 -2.06 0.39
C ILE A 26 8.71 -3.38 1.16
N THR A 27 8.96 -3.31 2.47
CA THR A 27 8.98 -4.48 3.36
C THR A 27 7.69 -4.54 4.14
N VAL A 28 6.92 -5.61 3.94
CA VAL A 28 5.66 -5.85 4.64
C VAL A 28 5.90 -6.65 5.92
N HIS A 29 5.27 -6.21 7.00
CA HIS A 29 5.32 -6.82 8.32
C HIS A 29 3.91 -7.00 8.89
N ASN A 30 3.80 -7.94 9.83
CA ASN A 30 2.71 -7.99 10.79
C ASN A 30 3.27 -7.62 12.15
N THR A 31 2.51 -6.84 12.92
CA THR A 31 2.99 -6.33 14.22
C THR A 31 3.29 -7.45 15.21
N GLY A 32 2.67 -8.64 15.06
CA GLY A 32 2.82 -9.73 16.02
C GLY A 32 2.16 -9.42 17.36
N ASN A 33 1.25 -8.44 17.40
CA ASN A 33 0.62 -7.95 18.62
C ASN A 33 -0.90 -7.88 18.45
N SER A 34 -1.58 -8.90 18.96
CA SER A 34 -3.03 -9.00 18.94
C SER A 34 -3.73 -8.33 20.12
N ALA A 35 -3.01 -7.62 20.99
CA ALA A 35 -3.61 -6.99 22.17
C ALA A 35 -4.62 -5.91 21.76
N PRO A 36 -5.75 -5.76 22.47
CA PRO A 36 -6.66 -4.64 22.26
C PRO A 36 -5.94 -3.29 22.36
N GLY A 37 -6.21 -2.38 21.43
CA GLY A 37 -5.55 -1.08 21.34
C GLY A 37 -4.12 -1.10 20.78
N ALA A 38 -3.62 -2.25 20.29
CA ALA A 38 -2.38 -2.32 19.50
C ALA A 38 -2.58 -1.91 18.02
N ASP A 39 -3.39 -0.88 17.80
CA ASP A 39 -3.69 -0.28 16.50
C ASP A 39 -2.54 0.64 16.03
N ALA A 40 -2.73 1.42 14.97
CA ALA A 40 -1.68 2.31 14.46
C ALA A 40 -1.30 3.41 15.47
N ALA A 41 -2.26 3.94 16.23
CA ALA A 41 -2.03 4.94 17.27
C ALA A 41 -1.29 4.34 18.48
N GLY A 42 -1.63 3.12 18.88
CA GLY A 42 -0.89 2.36 19.89
C GLY A 42 0.58 2.16 19.50
N HIS A 43 0.83 1.84 18.23
CA HIS A 43 2.20 1.72 17.70
C HIS A 43 2.92 3.07 17.61
N ALA A 44 2.23 4.17 17.30
CA ALA A 44 2.79 5.52 17.34
C ALA A 44 3.22 5.93 18.75
N ALA A 45 2.43 5.56 19.78
CA ALA A 45 2.82 5.76 21.18
C ALA A 45 4.02 4.88 21.56
N PHE A 46 4.02 3.60 21.17
CA PHE A 46 5.08 2.64 21.45
C PHE A 46 6.43 3.06 20.84
N ILE A 47 6.46 3.45 19.56
CA ILE A 47 7.70 3.78 18.84
C ILE A 47 8.42 5.01 19.43
N LYS A 48 7.68 5.88 20.13
CA LYS A 48 8.22 7.04 20.87
C LYS A 48 8.57 6.72 22.33
N SER A 49 8.28 5.52 22.80
CA SER A 49 8.60 5.06 24.16
C SER A 49 10.01 4.45 24.25
N PRO A 50 10.59 4.32 25.45
CA PRO A 50 11.83 3.58 25.64
C PRO A 50 11.77 2.11 25.20
N GLY A 51 10.57 1.51 25.15
CA GLY A 51 10.37 0.11 24.78
C GLY A 51 10.70 -0.20 23.32
N ALA A 52 10.67 0.81 22.44
CA ALA A 52 11.05 0.64 21.04
C ALA A 52 12.56 0.37 20.86
N GLY A 53 13.38 0.78 21.84
CA GLY A 53 14.83 0.63 21.77
C GLY A 53 15.41 1.32 20.53
N THR A 54 15.91 0.52 19.59
CA THR A 54 16.40 1.00 18.28
C THR A 54 15.43 0.68 17.14
N THR A 55 14.38 -0.11 17.36
CA THR A 55 13.47 -0.56 16.31
C THR A 55 12.60 0.58 15.81
N SER A 56 12.46 0.68 14.50
CA SER A 56 11.59 1.63 13.83
C SER A 56 11.18 1.17 12.44
N TRP A 57 10.07 1.71 11.95
CA TRP A 57 9.53 1.47 10.61
C TRP A 57 8.79 2.73 10.16
N HIS A 58 8.40 2.79 8.88
CA HIS A 58 7.85 4.01 8.30
C HIS A 58 6.36 4.16 8.56
N PHE A 59 5.57 3.09 8.43
CA PHE A 59 4.12 3.15 8.54
C PHE A 59 3.55 2.03 9.41
N SER A 60 2.59 2.37 10.27
CA SER A 60 1.64 1.40 10.86
C SER A 60 0.27 1.58 10.23
N VAL A 61 -0.38 0.47 9.89
CA VAL A 61 -1.67 0.44 9.19
C VAL A 61 -2.65 -0.39 10.00
N ASP A 62 -3.77 0.21 10.41
CA ASP A 62 -4.91 -0.50 10.99
C ASP A 62 -6.14 -0.40 10.08
N ASP A 63 -7.30 -0.81 10.59
CA ASP A 63 -8.55 -0.84 9.84
C ASP A 63 -9.18 0.53 9.57
N HIS A 64 -8.73 1.61 10.21
CA HIS A 64 -9.36 2.93 10.09
C HIS A 64 -8.39 4.07 9.78
N GLN A 65 -7.08 3.90 9.98
CA GLN A 65 -6.07 4.91 9.74
C GLN A 65 -4.69 4.33 9.43
N ILE A 66 -3.80 5.20 8.94
CA ILE A 66 -2.39 4.91 8.71
C ILE A 66 -1.59 5.98 9.42
N ILE A 67 -0.57 5.60 10.20
CA ILE A 67 0.33 6.55 10.85
C ILE A 67 1.75 6.37 10.32
N GLN A 68 2.34 7.49 9.88
CA GLN A 68 3.73 7.58 9.45
C GLN A 68 4.63 8.01 10.61
N HIS A 69 5.66 7.21 10.90
CA HIS A 69 6.59 7.43 12.02
C HIS A 69 7.97 7.93 11.57
N ILE A 70 8.42 7.53 10.39
CA ILE A 70 9.72 7.91 9.82
C ILE A 70 9.50 8.46 8.40
N PRO A 71 10.11 9.60 8.03
CA PRO A 71 10.07 10.10 6.66
C PRO A 71 10.65 9.08 5.67
N THR A 72 10.05 8.94 4.50
CA THR A 72 10.45 7.92 3.50
C THR A 72 11.78 8.23 2.79
N ASN A 73 12.35 9.41 3.01
CA ASN A 73 13.71 9.77 2.61
C ASN A 73 14.77 9.45 3.69
N GLU A 74 14.36 8.87 4.82
CA GLU A 74 15.23 8.37 5.89
C GLU A 74 15.05 6.85 6.05
N ASN A 75 16.12 6.16 6.44
CA ASN A 75 16.07 4.74 6.74
C ASN A 75 15.42 4.48 8.12
N ALA A 76 14.97 3.24 8.32
CA ALA A 76 14.45 2.76 9.61
C ALA A 76 15.07 1.40 9.97
N TRP A 77 14.93 0.95 11.22
CA TRP A 77 15.50 -0.31 11.72
C TRP A 77 14.40 -1.36 11.94
N HIS A 78 14.01 -2.06 10.88
CA HIS A 78 12.95 -3.09 10.91
C HIS A 78 13.35 -4.42 10.26
N ALA A 79 14.24 -4.41 9.28
CA ALA A 79 14.53 -5.60 8.46
C ALA A 79 15.48 -6.59 9.16
N GLY A 80 16.22 -6.16 10.18
CA GLY A 80 17.11 -7.03 10.95
C GLY A 80 18.35 -7.55 10.20
N ASP A 81 18.66 -6.98 9.03
CA ASP A 81 19.80 -7.35 8.17
C ASP A 81 21.05 -6.50 8.42
N GLY A 82 21.18 -5.97 9.64
CA GLY A 82 22.30 -5.13 10.08
C GLY A 82 22.23 -3.66 9.63
N ALA A 83 23.23 -2.89 10.02
CA ALA A 83 23.25 -1.42 9.81
C ALA A 83 23.42 -1.00 8.33
N ASN A 84 23.94 -1.89 7.50
CA ASN A 84 24.20 -1.65 6.07
C ASN A 84 23.43 -2.61 5.15
N GLY A 85 22.50 -3.40 5.69
CA GLY A 85 21.68 -4.31 4.90
C GLY A 85 20.65 -3.58 4.04
N PRO A 86 20.34 -4.11 2.84
CA PRO A 86 19.42 -3.47 1.89
C PRO A 86 18.01 -3.29 2.44
N GLY A 87 17.51 -4.20 3.27
CA GLY A 87 16.19 -4.11 3.90
C GLY A 87 16.09 -2.87 4.78
N ASN A 88 17.05 -2.64 5.67
CA ASN A 88 17.03 -1.44 6.51
C ASN A 88 17.38 -0.15 5.76
N ARG A 89 18.19 -0.22 4.69
CA ARG A 89 18.81 0.96 4.07
C ARG A 89 18.18 1.40 2.76
N THR A 90 17.33 0.57 2.15
CA THR A 90 16.71 0.84 0.86
C THR A 90 15.22 0.47 0.81
N SER A 91 14.60 0.11 1.93
CA SER A 91 13.18 -0.27 1.95
C SER A 91 12.33 0.56 2.91
N ILE A 92 11.06 0.72 2.54
CA ILE A 92 10.02 1.30 3.38
C ILE A 92 9.38 0.17 4.20
N GLY A 93 9.43 0.25 5.53
CA GLY A 93 8.78 -0.70 6.43
C GLY A 93 7.31 -0.35 6.66
N VAL A 94 6.42 -1.30 6.35
CA VAL A 94 4.96 -1.20 6.55
C VAL A 94 4.52 -2.29 7.51
N GLU A 95 4.10 -1.89 8.71
CA GLU A 95 3.53 -2.76 9.75
C GLU A 95 2.00 -2.81 9.64
N ILE A 96 1.43 -4.00 9.48
CA ILE A 96 -0.02 -4.23 9.45
C ILE A 96 -0.46 -4.71 10.82
N CYS A 97 -1.34 -3.94 11.47
CA CYS A 97 -1.88 -4.22 12.79
C CYS A 97 -2.80 -5.46 12.78
N GLU A 98 -2.77 -6.20 13.88
CA GLU A 98 -3.55 -7.43 14.11
C GLU A 98 -4.28 -7.43 15.46
N ASN A 99 -4.48 -6.24 16.05
CA ASN A 99 -5.16 -6.05 17.32
C ASN A 99 -6.57 -6.65 17.29
N SER A 100 -6.95 -7.38 18.35
CA SER A 100 -8.17 -8.18 18.38
C SER A 100 -9.47 -7.37 18.33
N ASP A 101 -9.40 -6.07 18.65
CA ASP A 101 -10.50 -5.11 18.58
C ASP A 101 -10.59 -4.38 17.23
N GLY A 102 -9.69 -4.69 16.28
CA GLY A 102 -9.72 -4.19 14.90
C GLY A 102 -10.17 -5.22 13.86
N ASN A 103 -10.29 -4.78 12.61
CA ASN A 103 -10.60 -5.61 11.46
C ASN A 103 -9.37 -5.85 10.57
N LEU A 104 -8.73 -7.02 10.76
CA LEU A 104 -7.54 -7.41 9.99
C LEU A 104 -7.73 -7.32 8.46
N ALA A 105 -8.89 -7.75 7.94
CA ALA A 105 -9.14 -7.72 6.49
C ALA A 105 -9.18 -6.28 5.95
N GLN A 106 -9.73 -5.35 6.73
CA GLN A 106 -9.73 -3.93 6.38
C GLN A 106 -8.33 -3.31 6.54
N ALA A 107 -7.56 -3.70 7.57
CA ALA A 107 -6.17 -3.28 7.73
C ALA A 107 -5.31 -3.72 6.54
N GLU A 108 -5.48 -4.95 6.05
CA GLU A 108 -4.81 -5.43 4.84
C GLU A 108 -5.25 -4.65 3.59
N ALA A 109 -6.54 -4.33 3.44
CA ALA A 109 -7.02 -3.52 2.33
C ALA A 109 -6.41 -2.10 2.35
N ASN A 110 -6.31 -1.48 3.54
CA ASN A 110 -5.67 -0.19 3.73
C ASN A 110 -4.16 -0.25 3.41
N ALA A 111 -3.49 -1.33 3.83
CA ALA A 111 -2.08 -1.55 3.53
C ALA A 111 -1.82 -1.75 2.03
N ILE A 112 -2.71 -2.47 1.33
CA ILE A 112 -2.64 -2.62 -0.13
C ILE A 112 -2.75 -1.26 -0.82
N ASP A 113 -3.72 -0.42 -0.43
CA ASP A 113 -3.87 0.92 -1.00
C ASP A 113 -2.62 1.78 -0.73
N LEU A 114 -2.04 1.73 0.48
CA LEU A 114 -0.78 2.41 0.82
C LEU A 114 0.40 1.90 -0.02
N ILE A 115 0.56 0.58 -0.17
CA ILE A 115 1.65 -0.01 -0.94
C ILE A 115 1.58 0.44 -2.40
N ILE A 116 0.39 0.50 -3.00
CA ILE A 116 0.19 1.01 -4.36
C ILE A 116 0.62 2.48 -4.47
N ASP A 117 0.26 3.31 -3.49
CA ASP A 117 0.66 4.73 -3.47
C ASP A 117 2.18 4.88 -3.38
N LEU A 118 2.82 4.10 -2.52
CA LEU A 118 4.28 4.08 -2.37
C LEU A 118 4.97 3.58 -3.64
N MET A 119 4.45 2.52 -4.27
CA MET A 119 4.95 2.02 -5.55
C MET A 119 4.90 3.10 -6.62
N LYS A 120 3.76 3.80 -6.76
CA LYS A 120 3.56 4.89 -7.73
C LYS A 120 4.47 6.08 -7.43
N GLN A 121 4.55 6.50 -6.16
CA GLN A 121 5.34 7.67 -5.74
C GLN A 121 6.84 7.48 -5.94
N PHE A 122 7.37 6.29 -5.65
CA PHE A 122 8.80 6.02 -5.67
C PHE A 122 9.25 5.17 -6.87
N ASN A 123 8.34 4.87 -7.80
CA ASN A 123 8.59 4.01 -8.96
C ASN A 123 9.17 2.63 -8.57
N ILE A 124 8.59 2.03 -7.53
CA ILE A 124 9.00 0.71 -7.02
C ILE A 124 8.14 -0.35 -7.73
N PRO A 125 8.76 -1.33 -8.42
CA PRO A 125 8.01 -2.40 -9.07
C PRO A 125 7.41 -3.34 -8.02
N ILE A 126 6.27 -3.98 -8.34
CA ILE A 126 5.60 -4.90 -7.42
C ILE A 126 6.49 -6.07 -6.98
N THR A 127 7.47 -6.45 -7.80
CA THR A 127 8.48 -7.49 -7.47
C THR A 127 9.40 -7.09 -6.31
N ASN A 128 9.46 -5.81 -5.98
CA ASN A 128 10.23 -5.27 -4.86
C ASN A 128 9.36 -4.99 -3.63
N VAL A 129 8.09 -5.41 -3.66
CA VAL A 129 7.27 -5.59 -2.46
C VAL A 129 7.61 -6.96 -1.90
N VAL A 130 8.26 -7.00 -0.74
CA VAL A 130 8.83 -8.23 -0.16
C VAL A 130 8.38 -8.41 1.28
N PRO A 131 8.28 -9.66 1.78
CA PRO A 131 8.04 -9.90 3.20
C PRO A 131 9.32 -9.62 3.99
N HIS A 132 9.22 -9.36 5.30
CA HIS A 132 10.41 -9.32 6.17
C HIS A 132 11.27 -10.58 6.05
N LYS A 133 10.63 -11.75 5.85
CA LYS A 133 11.30 -13.02 5.58
C LYS A 133 12.35 -12.97 4.47
N HIS A 134 12.16 -12.11 3.46
CA HIS A 134 13.11 -11.96 2.35
C HIS A 134 14.51 -11.55 2.83
N TRP A 135 14.59 -10.73 3.89
CA TRP A 135 15.85 -10.18 4.36
C TRP A 135 16.61 -11.10 5.33
N THR A 136 15.90 -11.79 6.21
CA THR A 136 16.51 -12.52 7.35
C THR A 136 15.99 -13.94 7.54
N GLY A 137 14.97 -14.36 6.80
CA GLY A 137 14.28 -15.64 7.01
C GLY A 137 13.28 -15.64 8.16
N LYS A 138 13.13 -14.54 8.92
CA LYS A 138 12.12 -14.41 10.00
C LYS A 138 10.73 -14.70 9.44
N ASP A 139 9.92 -15.43 10.20
CA ASP A 139 8.53 -15.73 9.84
C ASP A 139 7.63 -14.49 10.02
N CYS A 140 7.77 -13.52 9.13
CA CYS A 140 7.06 -12.25 9.13
C CYS A 140 6.89 -11.79 7.67
N PRO A 141 5.69 -11.33 7.24
CA PRO A 141 4.43 -11.16 7.99
C PRO A 141 3.68 -12.49 8.21
N HIS A 142 3.58 -13.00 9.44
CA HIS A 142 3.16 -14.38 9.70
C HIS A 142 1.71 -14.72 9.28
N LEU A 143 0.78 -13.76 9.27
CA LEU A 143 -0.62 -13.97 8.86
C LEU A 143 -0.82 -13.92 7.33
N ILE A 144 0.14 -13.32 6.63
CA ILE A 144 0.08 -13.08 5.18
C ILE A 144 1.00 -14.06 4.45
N LEU A 145 2.15 -14.41 5.04
CA LEU A 145 3.18 -15.23 4.42
C LEU A 145 2.69 -16.58 3.86
N PRO A 146 1.78 -17.34 4.52
CA PRO A 146 1.22 -18.56 3.94
C PRO A 146 0.44 -18.36 2.64
N ARG A 147 0.03 -17.11 2.36
CA ARG A 147 -0.74 -16.69 1.18
C ARG A 147 -0.08 -15.49 0.48
N TRP A 148 1.25 -15.40 0.55
CA TRP A 148 2.01 -14.25 0.04
C TRP A 148 1.71 -13.96 -1.43
N ASP A 149 1.66 -14.98 -2.28
CA ASP A 149 1.36 -14.81 -3.71
C ASP A 149 -0.05 -14.27 -3.94
N ALA A 150 -1.02 -14.67 -3.11
CA ALA A 150 -2.39 -14.15 -3.18
C ALA A 150 -2.46 -12.69 -2.70
N PHE A 151 -1.65 -12.30 -1.71
CA PHE A 151 -1.53 -10.92 -1.26
C PHE A 151 -0.93 -10.02 -2.36
N ILE A 152 0.17 -10.45 -2.99
CA ILE A 152 0.76 -9.75 -4.15
C ILE A 152 -0.23 -9.66 -5.32
N ALA A 153 -0.96 -10.75 -5.62
CA ALA A 153 -2.00 -10.73 -6.64
C ALA A 153 -3.13 -9.74 -6.32
N SER A 154 -3.47 -9.57 -5.04
CA SER A 154 -4.46 -8.61 -4.57
C SER A 154 -3.99 -7.16 -4.78
N ILE A 155 -2.70 -6.88 -4.55
CA ILE A 155 -2.09 -5.58 -4.88
C ILE A 155 -2.20 -5.31 -6.38
N ALA A 156 -1.77 -6.24 -7.22
CA ALA A 156 -1.83 -6.08 -8.67
C ALA A 156 -3.25 -5.87 -9.20
N LYS A 157 -4.22 -6.63 -8.67
CA LYS A 157 -5.64 -6.48 -9.01
C LYS A 157 -6.16 -5.10 -8.60
N ARG A 158 -5.93 -4.70 -7.34
CA ARG A 158 -6.38 -3.42 -6.81
C ARG A 158 -5.75 -2.24 -7.55
N GLN A 159 -4.48 -2.35 -7.93
CA GLN A 159 -3.80 -1.35 -8.75
C GLN A 159 -4.52 -1.16 -10.10
N LYS A 160 -4.81 -2.25 -10.82
CA LYS A 160 -5.55 -2.18 -12.09
C LYS A 160 -6.95 -1.57 -11.93
N GLU A 161 -7.66 -1.92 -10.86
CA GLU A 161 -8.96 -1.34 -10.54
C GLU A 161 -8.87 0.17 -10.31
N ARG A 162 -7.85 0.63 -9.57
CA ARG A 162 -7.61 2.06 -9.32
C ARG A 162 -7.24 2.81 -10.60
N GLU A 163 -6.35 2.26 -11.43
CA GLU A 163 -5.99 2.84 -12.72
C GLU A 163 -7.20 2.93 -13.66
N LEU A 164 -8.03 1.89 -13.71
CA LEU A 164 -9.28 1.91 -14.47
C LEU A 164 -10.24 2.99 -13.94
N ALA A 165 -10.39 3.10 -12.63
CA ALA A 165 -11.22 4.13 -12.01
C ALA A 165 -10.72 5.56 -12.33
N GLU A 166 -9.40 5.80 -12.28
CA GLU A 166 -8.77 7.07 -12.67
C GLU A 166 -9.06 7.39 -14.15
N LYS A 167 -8.93 6.40 -15.04
CA LYS A 167 -9.26 6.57 -16.47
C LYS A 167 -10.75 6.87 -16.69
N LEU A 168 -11.64 6.14 -16.03
CA LEU A 168 -13.09 6.32 -16.17
C LEU A 168 -13.60 7.64 -15.56
N ALA A 169 -12.85 8.24 -14.64
CA ALA A 169 -13.18 9.55 -14.06
C ALA A 169 -13.08 10.68 -15.08
N THR A 170 -12.27 10.54 -16.14
CA THR A 170 -12.16 11.53 -17.22
C THR A 170 -13.26 11.37 -18.29
N VAL A 171 -13.96 10.25 -18.28
CA VAL A 171 -15.04 9.94 -19.23
C VAL A 171 -16.31 10.68 -18.81
N PRO A 172 -17.02 11.36 -19.75
CA PRO A 172 -18.30 11.97 -19.46
C PRO A 172 -19.31 10.97 -18.89
N ASP A 173 -20.07 11.37 -17.86
CA ASP A 173 -21.01 10.50 -17.13
C ASP A 173 -21.93 9.70 -18.07
N TRP A 174 -22.43 10.36 -19.12
CA TRP A 174 -23.38 9.79 -20.08
C TRP A 174 -22.79 8.73 -21.03
N ALA A 175 -21.47 8.57 -21.07
CA ALA A 175 -20.76 7.56 -21.88
C ALA A 175 -20.03 6.50 -21.03
N ARG A 176 -19.92 6.70 -19.71
CA ARG A 176 -19.04 5.91 -18.83
C ARG A 176 -19.36 4.42 -18.84
N ASP A 177 -20.63 4.04 -18.78
CA ASP A 177 -21.04 2.62 -18.76
C ASP A 177 -20.68 1.91 -20.07
N GLY A 178 -20.95 2.54 -21.21
CA GLY A 178 -20.58 1.99 -22.52
C GLY A 178 -19.07 1.83 -22.68
N VAL A 179 -18.30 2.84 -22.24
CA VAL A 179 -16.83 2.78 -22.24
C VAL A 179 -16.33 1.65 -21.34
N LYS A 180 -16.88 1.52 -20.13
CA LYS A 180 -16.51 0.44 -19.20
C LYS A 180 -16.74 -0.94 -19.82
N LYS A 181 -17.89 -1.18 -20.45
CA LYS A 181 -18.19 -2.46 -21.13
C LYS A 181 -17.19 -2.76 -22.25
N LEU A 182 -16.76 -1.75 -23.01
CA LEU A 182 -15.75 -1.93 -24.05
C LEU A 182 -14.37 -2.26 -23.48
N ILE A 183 -14.00 -1.67 -22.34
CA ILE A 183 -12.76 -2.02 -21.64
C ILE A 183 -12.81 -3.43 -21.06
N ASP A 184 -13.92 -3.80 -20.41
CA ASP A 184 -14.10 -5.14 -19.83
C ASP A 184 -14.03 -6.25 -20.91
N LYS A 185 -14.38 -5.93 -22.16
CA LYS A 185 -14.27 -6.83 -23.33
C LYS A 185 -12.94 -6.71 -24.09
N GLU A 186 -11.99 -5.94 -23.56
CA GLU A 186 -10.67 -5.71 -24.18
C GLU A 186 -10.72 -5.06 -25.59
N ILE A 187 -11.85 -4.41 -25.93
CA ILE A 187 -12.01 -3.68 -27.21
C ILE A 187 -11.33 -2.31 -27.13
N LEU A 188 -11.33 -1.71 -25.93
CA LEU A 188 -10.72 -0.42 -25.64
C LEU A 188 -9.72 -0.55 -24.50
N THR A 189 -8.53 0.00 -24.68
CA THR A 189 -7.46 -0.02 -23.66
C THR A 189 -7.26 1.35 -23.00
N ASP A 190 -7.57 2.42 -23.73
CA ASP A 190 -7.50 3.80 -23.26
C ASP A 190 -8.79 4.55 -23.61
N PRO A 191 -9.60 4.99 -22.63
CA PRO A 191 -10.89 5.61 -22.90
C PRO A 191 -10.82 7.08 -23.32
N VAL A 192 -9.63 7.61 -23.64
CA VAL A 192 -9.45 9.00 -24.04
C VAL A 192 -10.00 9.23 -25.44
N GLY A 193 -10.95 10.15 -25.56
CA GLY A 193 -11.48 10.59 -26.84
C GLY A 193 -12.10 11.98 -26.79
N ASP A 194 -12.47 12.48 -27.97
CA ASP A 194 -13.26 13.71 -28.10
C ASP A 194 -14.75 13.43 -27.86
N THR A 195 -15.56 14.49 -27.89
CA THR A 195 -17.02 14.37 -27.75
C THR A 195 -17.63 13.43 -28.80
N THR A 196 -17.07 13.38 -30.01
CA THR A 196 -17.55 12.51 -31.09
C THR A 196 -17.37 11.04 -30.75
N PHE A 197 -16.18 10.66 -30.28
CA PHE A 197 -15.88 9.31 -29.80
C PHE A 197 -16.88 8.87 -28.73
N TYR A 198 -17.07 9.69 -27.69
CA TYR A 198 -18.00 9.33 -26.61
C TYR A 198 -19.46 9.23 -27.10
N ARG A 199 -19.89 10.10 -28.04
CA ARG A 199 -21.23 10.04 -28.64
C ARG A 199 -21.45 8.71 -29.36
N LEU A 200 -20.46 8.24 -30.10
CA LEU A 200 -20.53 6.95 -30.78
C LEU A 200 -20.66 5.81 -29.76
N VAL A 201 -19.81 5.79 -28.72
CA VAL A 201 -19.90 4.78 -27.66
C VAL A 201 -21.28 4.76 -27.00
N ALA A 202 -21.82 5.93 -26.64
CA ALA A 202 -23.14 6.03 -26.04
C ALA A 202 -24.27 5.58 -26.98
N ILE A 203 -24.18 5.89 -28.27
CA ILE A 203 -25.15 5.40 -29.28
C ILE A 203 -25.09 3.88 -29.39
N LEU A 204 -23.89 3.31 -29.53
CA LEU A 204 -23.68 1.86 -29.65
C LEU A 204 -24.19 1.13 -28.39
N ASP A 205 -23.95 1.69 -27.20
CA ASP A 205 -24.43 1.11 -25.95
C ASP A 205 -25.96 1.13 -25.86
N ARG A 206 -26.60 2.26 -26.21
CA ARG A 206 -28.07 2.39 -26.21
C ARG A 206 -28.74 1.49 -27.24
N LEU A 207 -28.10 1.25 -28.37
CA LEU A 207 -28.53 0.27 -29.37
C LEU A 207 -28.26 -1.19 -28.96
N LYS A 208 -27.67 -1.41 -27.78
CA LYS A 208 -27.28 -2.73 -27.25
C LYS A 208 -26.29 -3.48 -28.15
N LEU A 209 -25.51 -2.73 -28.94
CA LEU A 209 -24.43 -3.29 -29.76
C LEU A 209 -23.17 -3.54 -28.93
N ILE A 210 -23.08 -2.92 -27.75
CA ILE A 210 -22.10 -3.20 -26.71
C ILE A 210 -22.84 -4.03 -25.67
N ALA A 211 -22.86 -5.36 -25.85
CA ALA A 211 -23.57 -6.27 -24.96
C ALA A 211 -23.03 -6.21 -23.51
N SER A 212 -23.88 -6.55 -22.54
CA SER A 212 -23.47 -6.75 -21.14
C SER A 212 -22.38 -7.80 -20.96
#